data_AF-Q2LV21-F1
#
_entry.id   AF-Q2LV21-F1
#
_cell.length_a   1.000
_cell.length_b   1.000
_cell.length_c   1.000
_cell.angle_alpha   90.00
_cell.angle_beta   90.00
_cell.angle_gamma   90.00
#
_symmetry.space_group_name_H-M   'P 1'
#
loop_
_entity.id
_entity.type
_entity.pdbx_description
1 polymer ?
#
loop_
_entity_poly.entity_id
_entity_poly.type
_entity_poly.pdbx_seq_one_letter_code
_entity_poly.pdbx_strand_id
1 'polypeptide(L)'
;MNNLIIRKEVIKFNSPSEYSLTKGKLLKSLSICEFDDAACEITYLTEEITPMNTDEERIKVLLLFKNPHPDSIDGGLFFSEAHSKLFWVRFFEVDCNQELRSLLNSTDRIKKIADTMASGDYDCPFLYYFRCFYPFPSRQFADLEKFFGGAPLTYQKEILDRSEEELKAYIKQHDIGIIIAFFKDAMALLGGTAFAKSEDVIKNAKVGMKKALLQNNDSLFWQKNPNFKQEINDNVKVYLNINTRLKNGKMTDNNNVKLEKRYFTYNLELILRDVLKLYGASNAPSVSPVGKK
;
A
#
# COMPACT_ATOMS: atom_id res chain seq x y z
N MET A 1 -14.70 -6.26 -20.64
CA MET A 1 -14.21 -4.97 -20.14
C MET A 1 -12.81 -5.19 -19.63
N ASN A 2 -11.82 -4.46 -20.13
CA ASN A 2 -10.45 -4.54 -19.60
C ASN A 2 -10.47 -3.91 -18.21
N ASN A 3 -10.30 -4.72 -17.18
CA ASN A 3 -10.09 -4.21 -15.83
C ASN A 3 -8.64 -3.73 -15.77
N LEU A 4 -8.45 -2.41 -15.75
CA LEU A 4 -7.12 -1.77 -15.76
C LEU A 4 -6.31 -2.05 -14.48
N ILE A 5 -6.96 -2.57 -13.44
CA ILE A 5 -6.34 -2.89 -12.16
C ILE A 5 -5.90 -4.34 -12.09
N ILE A 6 -6.69 -5.26 -12.65
CA ILE A 6 -6.45 -6.69 -12.51
C ILE A 6 -5.50 -7.17 -13.59
N ARG A 7 -4.39 -7.74 -13.15
CA ARG A 7 -3.34 -8.30 -14.02
C ARG A 7 -3.31 -9.82 -13.91
N LYS A 8 -2.85 -10.47 -14.98
CA LYS A 8 -2.63 -11.91 -15.05
C LYS A 8 -1.13 -12.16 -15.04
N GLU A 9 -0.65 -12.98 -14.12
CA GLU A 9 0.76 -13.31 -13.93
C GLU A 9 0.96 -14.82 -13.90
N VAL A 10 2.16 -15.29 -14.28
CA VAL A 10 2.48 -16.71 -14.41
C VAL A 10 3.64 -17.09 -13.49
N ILE A 11 3.48 -18.20 -12.76
CA ILE A 11 4.55 -18.89 -12.02
C ILE A 11 4.96 -20.12 -12.81
N LYS A 12 6.25 -20.24 -13.08
CA LYS A 12 6.85 -21.44 -13.68
C LYS A 12 7.50 -22.28 -12.59
N PHE A 13 7.10 -23.53 -12.45
CA PHE A 13 7.62 -24.40 -11.41
C PHE A 13 8.94 -25.04 -11.83
N ASN A 14 9.86 -25.19 -10.87
CA ASN A 14 11.15 -25.82 -11.12
C ASN A 14 11.04 -27.33 -11.37
N SER A 15 9.96 -27.98 -10.92
CA SER A 15 9.70 -29.40 -11.21
C SER A 15 8.21 -29.74 -11.19
N PRO A 16 7.80 -30.83 -11.88
CA PRO A 16 6.44 -31.35 -11.82
C PRO A 16 5.97 -31.72 -10.39
N SER A 17 6.91 -32.13 -9.52
CA SER A 17 6.61 -32.47 -8.13
C SER A 17 6.23 -31.23 -7.32
N GLU A 18 7.03 -30.16 -7.41
CA GLU A 18 6.72 -28.88 -6.75
C GLU A 18 5.38 -28.30 -7.23
N TYR A 19 5.13 -28.40 -8.55
CA TYR A 19 3.87 -28.01 -9.17
C TYR A 19 2.69 -28.79 -8.60
N SER A 20 2.75 -30.13 -8.61
CA SER A 20 1.64 -30.99 -8.17
C SER A 20 1.26 -30.74 -6.70
N LEU A 21 2.27 -30.59 -5.83
CA LEU A 21 2.07 -30.30 -4.40
C LEU A 21 1.41 -28.93 -4.18
N THR A 22 1.81 -27.93 -4.96
CA THR A 22 1.29 -26.56 -4.85
C THR A 22 -0.11 -26.45 -5.43
N LYS A 23 -0.35 -27.02 -6.63
CA LYS A 23 -1.67 -27.12 -7.28
C LYS A 23 -2.71 -27.72 -6.34
N GLY A 24 -2.41 -28.84 -5.67
CA GLY A 24 -3.33 -29.50 -4.76
C GLY A 24 -3.79 -28.63 -3.58
N LYS A 25 -2.96 -27.69 -3.12
CA LYS A 25 -3.29 -26.73 -2.05
C LYS A 25 -4.09 -25.54 -2.58
N LEU A 26 -3.73 -25.04 -3.75
CA LEU A 26 -4.35 -23.86 -4.37
C LEU A 26 -5.76 -24.15 -4.90
N LEU A 27 -6.00 -25.32 -5.52
CA LEU A 27 -7.33 -25.74 -5.99
C LEU A 27 -8.41 -25.68 -4.89
N LYS A 28 -8.00 -25.90 -3.64
CA LYS A 28 -8.91 -25.88 -2.48
C LYS A 28 -9.13 -24.48 -1.91
N SER A 29 -8.29 -23.53 -2.29
CA SER A 29 -8.11 -22.28 -1.56
C SER A 29 -8.38 -21.02 -2.39
N LEU A 30 -8.14 -21.05 -3.70
CA LEU A 30 -8.18 -19.87 -4.57
C LEU A 30 -8.79 -20.19 -5.95
N SER A 31 -9.93 -19.57 -6.26
CA SER A 31 -10.62 -19.66 -7.56
C SER A 31 -9.99 -18.79 -8.65
N ILE A 32 -9.06 -17.92 -8.29
CA ILE A 32 -8.39 -16.94 -9.16
C ILE A 32 -7.11 -17.49 -9.82
N CYS A 33 -6.94 -18.82 -9.81
CA CYS A 33 -5.81 -19.51 -10.40
C CYS A 33 -6.27 -20.44 -11.53
N GLU A 34 -5.51 -20.45 -12.63
CA GLU A 34 -5.57 -21.39 -13.73
C GLU A 34 -4.31 -22.27 -13.72
N PHE A 35 -4.44 -23.52 -14.12
CA PHE A 35 -3.40 -24.54 -13.99
C PHE A 35 -3.08 -25.15 -15.35
N ASP A 36 -1.81 -25.09 -15.75
CA ASP A 36 -1.29 -25.77 -16.95
C ASP A 36 -0.40 -26.94 -16.53
N ASP A 37 -0.98 -28.14 -16.59
CA ASP A 37 -0.28 -29.38 -16.22
C ASP A 37 0.84 -29.74 -17.19
N ALA A 38 0.74 -29.36 -18.46
CA ALA A 38 1.74 -29.68 -19.47
C ALA A 38 2.97 -28.78 -19.31
N ALA A 39 2.76 -27.49 -19.05
CA ALA A 39 3.83 -26.53 -18.82
C ALA A 39 4.35 -26.52 -17.37
N CYS A 40 3.64 -27.17 -16.44
CA CYS A 40 3.87 -27.04 -14.99
C CYS A 40 3.82 -25.56 -14.56
N GLU A 41 2.80 -24.84 -15.02
CA GLU A 41 2.62 -23.41 -14.77
C GLU A 41 1.33 -23.14 -14.02
N ILE A 42 1.37 -22.13 -13.15
CA ILE A 42 0.17 -21.60 -12.50
C ILE A 42 0.02 -20.15 -12.95
N THR A 43 -1.10 -19.87 -13.59
CA THR A 43 -1.47 -18.50 -13.91
C THR A 43 -2.44 -17.99 -12.85
N TYR A 44 -2.22 -16.77 -12.37
CA TYR A 44 -3.03 -16.20 -11.29
C TYR A 44 -3.36 -14.73 -11.57
N LEU A 45 -4.42 -14.26 -10.94
CA LEU A 45 -4.78 -12.85 -10.97
C LEU A 45 -4.11 -12.09 -9.82
N THR A 46 -3.72 -10.85 -10.07
CA THR A 46 -3.18 -9.90 -9.11
C THR A 46 -3.76 -8.50 -9.38
N GLU A 47 -3.39 -7.52 -8.56
CA GLU A 47 -3.84 -6.14 -8.68
C GLU A 47 -2.67 -5.15 -8.69
N GLU A 48 -2.75 -4.15 -9.56
CA GLU A 48 -1.82 -3.03 -9.68
C GLU A 48 -2.57 -1.79 -10.21
N ILE A 49 -2.24 -0.59 -9.75
CA ILE A 49 -2.70 0.64 -10.38
C ILE A 49 -1.48 1.41 -10.88
N THR A 50 -1.38 1.49 -12.20
CA THR A 50 -0.43 2.33 -12.93
C THR A 50 -1.22 3.43 -13.63
N PRO A 51 -1.18 4.68 -13.14
CA PRO A 51 -1.89 5.78 -13.79
C PRO A 51 -1.48 5.95 -15.25
N MET A 52 -2.45 6.14 -16.13
CA MET A 52 -2.21 6.40 -17.56
C MET A 52 -1.72 7.82 -17.81
N ASN A 53 -2.14 8.77 -16.97
CA ASN A 53 -1.69 10.15 -17.02
C ASN A 53 -0.18 10.22 -16.78
N THR A 54 0.53 10.88 -17.69
CA THR A 54 1.99 11.04 -17.66
C THR A 54 2.41 12.42 -17.18
N ASP A 55 1.54 13.17 -16.48
CA ASP A 55 1.83 14.48 -15.92
C ASP A 55 3.12 14.44 -15.08
N GLU A 56 4.19 15.00 -15.67
CA GLU A 56 5.53 15.01 -15.10
C GLU A 56 5.69 16.04 -13.97
N GLU A 57 4.74 16.98 -13.83
CA GLU A 57 4.76 17.98 -12.76
C GLU A 57 4.29 17.40 -11.43
N ARG A 58 3.53 16.31 -11.45
CA ARG A 58 3.00 15.66 -10.26
C ARG A 58 4.01 14.73 -9.61
N ILE A 59 4.04 14.76 -8.28
CA ILE A 59 4.94 13.92 -7.50
C ILE A 59 4.45 12.47 -7.56
N LYS A 60 5.25 11.58 -8.15
CA LYS A 60 4.92 10.16 -8.27
C LYS A 60 5.10 9.47 -6.91
N VAL A 61 4.02 8.90 -6.39
CA VAL A 61 3.99 8.23 -5.09
C VAL A 61 3.52 6.79 -5.23
N LEU A 62 4.38 5.83 -4.91
CA LEU A 62 4.02 4.41 -4.85
C LEU A 62 3.48 4.03 -3.48
N LEU A 63 2.20 3.64 -3.42
CA LEU A 63 1.60 2.99 -2.27
C LEU A 63 1.90 1.48 -2.35
N LEU A 64 2.77 1.01 -1.46
CA LEU A 64 3.28 -0.36 -1.47
C LEU A 64 2.60 -1.21 -0.39
N PHE A 65 1.87 -2.23 -0.84
CA PHE A 65 1.17 -3.19 0.01
C PHE A 65 1.91 -4.53 0.05
N LYS A 66 1.57 -5.39 1.01
CA LYS A 66 2.32 -6.65 1.19
C LYS A 66 1.98 -7.66 0.08
N ASN A 67 0.71 -8.04 -0.01
CA ASN A 67 0.18 -8.99 -0.98
C ASN A 67 -1.31 -8.69 -1.21
N PRO A 68 -1.88 -9.06 -2.36
CA PRO A 68 -3.28 -8.78 -2.66
C PRO A 68 -4.21 -9.77 -1.97
N HIS A 69 -5.43 -9.33 -1.67
CA HIS A 69 -6.46 -10.19 -1.12
C HIS A 69 -7.28 -10.80 -2.27
N PRO A 70 -7.62 -12.11 -2.23
CA PRO A 70 -8.42 -12.72 -3.30
C PRO A 70 -9.75 -11.98 -3.55
N ASP A 71 -10.46 -11.65 -2.47
CA ASP A 71 -11.72 -10.91 -2.56
C ASP A 71 -11.56 -9.45 -3.06
N SER A 72 -10.37 -8.83 -2.98
CA SER A 72 -10.14 -7.52 -3.62
C SER A 72 -9.94 -7.64 -5.12
N ILE A 73 -9.28 -8.71 -5.56
CA ILE A 73 -9.15 -9.06 -6.98
C ILE A 73 -10.51 -9.33 -7.61
N ASP A 74 -11.34 -10.16 -6.96
CA ASP A 74 -12.72 -10.43 -7.42
C ASP A 74 -13.57 -9.15 -7.46
N GLY A 75 -13.33 -8.23 -6.51
CA GLY A 75 -13.97 -6.94 -6.47
C GLY A 75 -13.44 -5.94 -7.50
N GLY A 76 -12.28 -6.19 -8.11
CA GLY A 76 -11.68 -5.33 -9.12
C GLY A 76 -11.07 -4.02 -8.60
N LEU A 77 -10.78 -3.93 -7.29
CA LEU A 77 -10.15 -2.76 -6.68
C LEU A 77 -9.45 -3.14 -5.37
N PHE A 78 -8.24 -2.62 -5.16
CA PHE A 78 -7.53 -2.73 -3.88
C PHE A 78 -8.44 -2.41 -2.70
N PHE A 79 -8.40 -3.25 -1.66
CA PHE A 79 -9.17 -3.04 -0.43
C PHE A 79 -10.70 -2.99 -0.61
N SER A 80 -11.26 -3.56 -1.69
CA SER A 80 -12.71 -3.67 -1.86
C SER A 80 -13.36 -4.75 -0.98
N GLU A 81 -12.55 -5.60 -0.33
CA GLU A 81 -13.06 -6.65 0.53
C GLU A 81 -13.66 -6.12 1.84
N ALA A 82 -14.61 -6.88 2.41
CA ALA A 82 -15.50 -6.38 3.46
C ALA A 82 -14.77 -5.83 4.70
N HIS A 83 -13.66 -6.44 5.11
CA HIS A 83 -12.87 -6.01 6.28
C HIS A 83 -11.94 -4.82 6.00
N SER A 84 -11.71 -4.45 4.75
CA SER A 84 -10.83 -3.33 4.38
C SER A 84 -11.54 -2.14 3.73
N LYS A 85 -12.88 -2.20 3.59
CA LYS A 85 -13.73 -1.15 2.97
C LYS A 85 -13.49 0.29 3.45
N LEU A 86 -12.89 0.47 4.63
CA LEU A 86 -12.58 1.79 5.18
C LEU A 86 -11.30 2.40 4.61
N PHE A 87 -10.45 1.64 3.91
CA PHE A 87 -9.21 2.15 3.33
C PHE A 87 -9.46 3.40 2.47
N TRP A 88 -10.33 3.30 1.45
CA TRP A 88 -10.64 4.41 0.55
C TRP A 88 -11.27 5.61 1.28
N VAL A 89 -12.13 5.34 2.27
CA VAL A 89 -12.69 6.41 3.12
C VAL A 89 -11.56 7.16 3.83
N ARG A 90 -10.60 6.45 4.41
CA ARG A 90 -9.46 7.08 5.11
C ARG A 90 -8.46 7.72 4.17
N PHE A 91 -8.26 7.15 2.99
CA PHE A 91 -7.37 7.68 1.98
C PHE A 91 -7.87 9.03 1.44
N PHE A 92 -9.20 9.18 1.24
CA PHE A 92 -9.83 10.43 0.80
C PHE A 92 -10.13 11.43 1.94
N GLU A 93 -9.90 11.05 3.21
CA GLU A 93 -9.93 12.00 4.35
C GLU A 93 -8.64 12.83 4.47
N VAL A 94 -7.59 12.49 3.71
CA VAL A 94 -6.37 13.30 3.62
C VAL A 94 -6.66 14.57 2.83
N ASP A 95 -6.17 15.72 3.30
CA ASP A 95 -6.51 17.04 2.73
C ASP A 95 -6.21 17.13 1.23
N CYS A 96 -5.06 16.64 0.78
CA CYS A 96 -4.70 16.66 -0.66
C CYS A 96 -5.54 15.71 -1.54
N ASN A 97 -6.38 14.87 -0.94
CA ASN A 97 -7.25 13.91 -1.61
C ASN A 97 -8.73 14.26 -1.48
N GLN A 98 -9.06 15.41 -0.88
CA GLN A 98 -10.41 15.74 -0.49
C GLN A 98 -11.39 15.79 -1.66
N GLU A 99 -10.95 16.25 -2.83
CA GLU A 99 -11.78 16.31 -4.06
C GLU A 99 -12.25 14.91 -4.52
N LEU A 100 -11.46 13.86 -4.23
CA LEU A 100 -11.80 12.47 -4.54
C LEU A 100 -12.91 11.91 -3.66
N ARG A 101 -13.27 12.58 -2.56
CA ARG A 101 -14.27 12.08 -1.58
C ARG A 101 -15.65 11.89 -2.20
N SER A 102 -15.99 12.67 -3.23
CA SER A 102 -17.25 12.56 -3.97
C SER A 102 -17.44 11.16 -4.59
N LEU A 103 -16.36 10.45 -4.94
CA LEU A 103 -16.39 9.11 -5.50
C LEU A 103 -17.04 8.08 -4.56
N LEU A 104 -16.95 8.29 -3.24
CA LEU A 104 -17.53 7.38 -2.24
C LEU A 104 -19.06 7.35 -2.26
N ASN A 105 -19.69 8.39 -2.79
CA ASN A 105 -21.15 8.53 -2.86
C ASN A 105 -21.74 7.90 -4.13
N SER A 106 -20.91 7.39 -5.04
CA SER A 106 -21.36 6.75 -6.27
C SER A 106 -22.01 5.39 -5.99
N THR A 107 -23.10 5.08 -6.71
CA THR A 107 -23.71 3.75 -6.71
C THR A 107 -22.76 2.68 -7.25
N ASP A 108 -21.89 3.05 -8.20
CA ASP A 108 -20.82 2.22 -8.75
C ASP A 108 -19.44 2.69 -8.26
N ARG A 109 -19.30 2.86 -6.93
CA ARG A 109 -18.08 3.44 -6.33
C ARG A 109 -16.81 2.68 -6.66
N ILE A 110 -16.86 1.35 -6.75
CA ILE A 110 -15.68 0.51 -6.97
C ILE A 110 -15.10 0.82 -8.33
N LYS A 111 -15.93 0.72 -9.37
CA LYS A 111 -15.53 1.02 -10.74
C LYS A 111 -15.08 2.47 -10.90
N LYS A 112 -15.82 3.44 -10.34
CA LYS A 112 -15.43 4.85 -10.45
C LYS A 112 -14.09 5.15 -9.78
N ILE A 113 -13.84 4.59 -8.59
CA ILE A 113 -12.54 4.75 -7.94
C ILE A 113 -11.46 4.08 -8.80
N ALA A 114 -11.70 2.86 -9.29
CA ALA A 114 -10.76 2.15 -10.14
C ALA A 114 -10.38 2.97 -11.39
N ASP A 115 -11.39 3.43 -12.14
CA ASP A 115 -11.22 4.21 -13.36
C ASP A 115 -10.53 5.55 -13.09
N THR A 116 -10.88 6.25 -11.99
CA THR A 116 -10.26 7.54 -11.63
C THR A 116 -8.80 7.38 -11.25
N MET A 117 -8.47 6.36 -10.45
CA MET A 117 -7.09 6.13 -10.03
C MET A 117 -6.23 5.61 -11.20
N ALA A 118 -6.78 4.77 -12.07
CA ALA A 118 -6.09 4.22 -13.24
C ALA A 118 -5.92 5.25 -14.37
N SER A 119 -6.89 6.15 -14.58
CA SER A 119 -6.69 7.26 -15.51
C SER A 119 -5.65 8.24 -14.99
N GLY A 120 -5.66 8.54 -13.68
CA GLY A 120 -4.84 9.60 -13.12
C GLY A 120 -5.52 10.97 -13.18
N ASP A 121 -6.77 11.04 -13.65
CA ASP A 121 -7.49 12.28 -13.93
C ASP A 121 -8.19 12.80 -12.66
N TYR A 122 -7.39 13.36 -11.77
CA TYR A 122 -7.84 14.00 -10.54
C TYR A 122 -6.91 15.13 -10.12
N ASP A 123 -7.50 16.18 -9.54
CA ASP A 123 -6.76 17.33 -9.04
C ASP A 123 -6.10 17.00 -7.70
N CYS A 124 -4.81 16.67 -7.77
CA CYS A 124 -3.97 16.34 -6.62
C CYS A 124 -2.50 16.53 -7.01
N PRO A 125 -1.64 17.09 -6.14
CA PRO A 125 -0.21 17.23 -6.43
C PRO A 125 0.53 15.88 -6.55
N PHE A 126 -0.11 14.77 -6.19
CA PHE A 126 0.46 13.43 -6.25
C PHE A 126 -0.17 12.59 -7.34
N LEU A 127 0.65 11.87 -8.09
CA LEU A 127 0.21 10.80 -8.98
C LEU A 127 0.43 9.46 -8.27
N TYR A 128 -0.66 8.80 -7.87
CA TYR A 128 -0.60 7.61 -7.03
C TYR A 128 -0.51 6.31 -7.83
N TYR A 129 0.57 5.56 -7.59
CA TYR A 129 0.78 4.19 -8.06
C TYR A 129 0.42 3.23 -6.92
N PHE A 130 -0.19 2.08 -7.22
CA PHE A 130 -0.53 1.06 -6.21
C PHE A 130 0.07 -0.27 -6.64
N ARG A 131 0.84 -0.90 -5.77
CA ARG A 131 1.41 -2.22 -6.06
C ARG A 131 1.54 -3.06 -4.80
N CYS A 132 1.43 -4.38 -4.95
CA CYS A 132 1.85 -5.32 -3.92
C CYS A 132 3.33 -5.70 -4.11
N PHE A 133 4.09 -5.79 -3.03
CA PHE A 133 5.45 -6.31 -3.07
C PHE A 133 5.43 -7.75 -3.55
N TYR A 134 4.62 -8.61 -2.92
CA TYR A 134 4.38 -9.97 -3.36
C TYR A 134 3.09 -10.01 -4.17
N PRO A 135 3.13 -10.18 -5.51
CA PRO A 135 1.94 -10.11 -6.36
C PRO A 135 1.00 -11.30 -6.16
N PHE A 136 1.46 -12.42 -5.60
CA PHE A 136 0.62 -13.61 -5.43
C PHE A 136 -0.47 -13.41 -4.37
N PRO A 137 -1.74 -13.72 -4.66
CA PRO A 137 -2.85 -13.46 -3.76
C PRO A 137 -2.93 -14.44 -2.61
N SER A 138 -3.24 -13.91 -1.42
CA SER A 138 -3.58 -14.71 -0.25
C SER A 138 -4.36 -13.90 0.78
N ARG A 139 -5.20 -14.57 1.59
CA ARG A 139 -5.95 -13.89 2.67
C ARG A 139 -5.01 -13.40 3.78
N GLN A 140 -3.98 -14.18 4.07
CA GLN A 140 -2.89 -13.83 4.97
C GLN A 140 -1.56 -14.17 4.32
N PHE A 141 -0.55 -13.32 4.53
CA PHE A 141 0.78 -13.57 3.98
C PHE A 141 1.36 -14.93 4.42
N ALA A 142 1.12 -15.34 5.66
CA ALA A 142 1.55 -16.65 6.18
C ALA A 142 0.95 -17.84 5.41
N ASP A 143 -0.13 -17.64 4.64
CA ASP A 143 -0.68 -18.68 3.80
C ASP A 143 0.14 -18.89 2.52
N LEU A 144 0.92 -17.91 2.07
CA LEU A 144 1.84 -18.08 0.93
C LEU A 144 2.88 -19.15 1.22
N GLU A 145 3.55 -19.07 2.38
CA GLU A 145 4.50 -20.09 2.82
C GLU A 145 3.86 -21.48 2.89
N LYS A 146 2.58 -21.56 3.32
CA LYS A 146 1.85 -22.84 3.34
C LYS A 146 1.55 -23.35 1.94
N PHE A 147 1.11 -22.48 1.01
CA PHE A 147 0.83 -22.86 -0.38
C PHE A 147 2.09 -23.45 -1.03
N PHE A 148 3.23 -22.78 -0.88
CA PHE A 148 4.47 -23.19 -1.52
C PHE A 148 5.39 -24.06 -0.64
N GLY A 149 4.93 -24.52 0.53
CA GLY A 149 5.77 -25.33 1.44
C GLY A 149 6.26 -26.67 0.87
N GLY A 150 5.72 -27.12 -0.27
CA GLY A 150 6.22 -28.28 -1.03
C GLY A 150 7.04 -27.89 -2.27
N ALA A 151 7.35 -26.61 -2.42
CA ALA A 151 7.97 -25.99 -3.58
C ALA A 151 8.96 -24.88 -3.17
N PRO A 152 9.95 -25.16 -2.30
CA PRO A 152 10.81 -24.13 -1.71
C PRO A 152 11.65 -23.38 -2.75
N LEU A 153 12.11 -24.04 -3.81
CA LEU A 153 12.89 -23.38 -4.87
C LEU A 153 12.00 -22.46 -5.71
N THR A 154 10.78 -22.91 -6.05
CA THR A 154 9.81 -22.06 -6.75
C THR A 154 9.38 -20.89 -5.88
N TYR A 155 9.19 -21.09 -4.56
CA TYR A 155 8.88 -20.01 -3.62
C TYR A 155 9.98 -18.94 -3.59
N GLN A 156 11.23 -19.36 -3.39
CA GLN A 156 12.35 -18.42 -3.35
C GLN A 156 12.44 -17.62 -4.65
N LYS A 157 12.47 -18.31 -5.79
CA LYS A 157 12.69 -17.69 -7.09
C LYS A 157 11.50 -16.84 -7.57
N GLU A 158 10.31 -17.44 -7.63
CA GLU A 158 9.15 -16.83 -8.28
C GLU A 158 8.34 -15.93 -7.35
N ILE A 159 8.42 -16.12 -6.03
CA ILE A 159 7.70 -15.30 -5.05
C ILE A 159 8.62 -14.27 -4.41
N LEU A 160 9.82 -14.64 -3.95
CA LEU A 160 10.68 -13.70 -3.21
C LEU A 160 11.56 -12.89 -4.15
N ASP A 161 12.46 -13.55 -4.89
CA ASP A 161 13.49 -12.90 -5.71
C ASP A 161 12.86 -12.08 -6.84
N ARG A 162 11.95 -12.70 -7.60
CA ARG A 162 11.24 -12.03 -8.70
C ARG A 162 10.43 -10.82 -8.25
N SER A 163 9.82 -10.85 -7.06
CA SER A 163 9.09 -9.70 -6.50
C SER A 163 10.00 -8.50 -6.28
N GLU A 164 11.20 -8.73 -5.75
CA GLU A 164 12.19 -7.68 -5.53
C GLU A 164 12.71 -7.12 -6.87
N GLU A 165 13.04 -8.00 -7.81
CA GLU A 165 13.51 -7.62 -9.15
C GLU A 165 12.47 -6.79 -9.91
N GLU A 166 11.22 -7.25 -9.94
CA GLU A 166 10.13 -6.56 -10.63
C GLU A 166 9.81 -5.22 -9.96
N LEU A 167 9.84 -5.14 -8.63
CA LEU A 167 9.60 -3.87 -7.94
C LEU A 167 10.71 -2.84 -8.26
N LYS A 168 11.97 -3.25 -8.26
CA LYS A 168 13.09 -2.38 -8.65
C LYS A 168 12.96 -1.91 -10.10
N ALA A 169 12.63 -2.82 -11.01
CA ALA A 169 12.40 -2.49 -12.42
C ALA A 169 11.24 -1.50 -12.56
N TYR A 170 10.15 -1.72 -11.84
CA TYR A 170 8.97 -0.85 -11.85
C TYR A 170 9.26 0.55 -11.31
N ILE A 171 9.96 0.66 -10.16
CA ILE A 171 10.40 1.93 -9.59
C ILE A 171 11.22 2.73 -10.61
N LYS A 172 12.17 2.07 -11.27
CA LYS A 172 13.02 2.70 -12.29
C LYS A 172 12.23 3.09 -13.54
N GLN A 173 11.38 2.19 -14.05
CA GLN A 173 10.58 2.40 -15.25
C GLN A 173 9.67 3.62 -15.13
N HIS A 174 9.08 3.82 -13.95
CA HIS A 174 8.12 4.89 -13.71
C HIS A 174 8.74 6.12 -13.03
N ASP A 175 10.05 6.11 -12.74
CA ASP A 175 10.77 7.19 -12.06
C ASP A 175 10.13 7.55 -10.71
N ILE A 176 9.96 6.53 -9.85
CA ILE A 176 9.30 6.66 -8.56
C ILE A 176 10.32 7.06 -7.50
N GLY A 177 10.33 8.33 -7.12
CA GLY A 177 11.18 8.85 -6.03
C GLY A 177 10.59 8.67 -4.61
N ILE A 178 9.28 8.37 -4.49
CA ILE A 178 8.57 8.31 -3.20
C ILE A 178 7.79 7.01 -3.07
N ILE A 179 8.06 6.26 -2.00
CA ILE A 179 7.34 5.03 -1.65
C ILE A 179 6.71 5.19 -0.27
N ILE A 180 5.43 4.88 -0.15
CA ILE A 180 4.71 4.78 1.12
C ILE A 180 4.33 3.32 1.34
N ALA A 181 5.03 2.65 2.24
CA ALA A 181 4.80 1.25 2.57
C ALA A 181 3.76 1.07 3.68
N PHE A 182 2.89 0.07 3.54
CA PHE A 182 1.83 -0.25 4.51
C PHE A 182 2.10 -1.51 5.35
N PHE A 183 3.35 -1.96 5.36
CA PHE A 183 3.83 -3.09 6.15
C PHE A 183 5.29 -2.85 6.56
N LYS A 184 5.63 -3.20 7.81
CA LYS A 184 6.92 -2.81 8.41
C LYS A 184 8.13 -3.43 7.71
N ASP A 185 7.98 -4.65 7.19
CA ASP A 185 9.09 -5.42 6.61
C ASP A 185 9.56 -4.81 5.28
N ALA A 186 8.73 -3.97 4.64
CA ALA A 186 9.10 -3.23 3.43
C ALA A 186 10.38 -2.41 3.60
N MET A 187 10.61 -1.84 4.80
CA MET A 187 11.79 -1.04 5.06
C MET A 187 13.06 -1.86 4.90
N ALA A 188 13.09 -3.09 5.43
CA ALA A 188 14.23 -3.98 5.30
C ALA A 188 14.36 -4.53 3.87
N LEU A 189 13.24 -4.93 3.26
CA LEU A 189 13.21 -5.46 1.88
C LEU A 189 13.70 -4.44 0.85
N LEU A 190 13.53 -3.15 1.12
CA LEU A 190 13.98 -2.07 0.26
C LEU A 190 15.39 -1.54 0.63
N GLY A 191 16.13 -2.25 1.49
CA GLY A 191 17.52 -1.91 1.85
C GLY A 191 17.67 -0.93 3.03
N GLY A 192 16.58 -0.60 3.71
CA GLY A 192 16.57 0.22 4.92
C GLY A 192 16.73 -0.56 6.23
N THR A 193 16.64 0.16 7.33
CA THR A 193 16.67 -0.38 8.69
C THR A 193 15.34 -1.06 9.04
N ALA A 194 15.44 -2.32 9.49
CA ALA A 194 14.31 -3.13 9.92
C ALA A 194 13.67 -2.64 11.24
N PHE A 195 12.37 -2.86 11.37
CA PHE A 195 11.65 -2.69 12.63
C PHE A 195 11.50 -4.02 13.36
N ALA A 196 11.92 -4.05 14.64
CA ALA A 196 11.88 -5.26 15.46
C ALA A 196 10.46 -5.83 15.63
N LYS A 197 9.48 -5.00 16.03
CA LYS A 197 8.10 -5.45 16.32
C LYS A 197 7.06 -4.47 15.78
N SER A 198 5.94 -5.01 15.28
CA SER A 198 4.82 -4.21 14.74
C SER A 198 4.14 -3.36 15.81
N GLU A 199 4.04 -3.89 17.03
CA GLU A 199 3.43 -3.22 18.17
C GLU A 199 4.20 -1.94 18.55
N ASP A 200 5.54 -2.01 18.47
CA ASP A 200 6.42 -0.89 18.78
C ASP A 200 6.31 0.21 17.73
N VAL A 201 6.21 -0.15 16.44
CA VAL A 201 5.92 0.79 15.34
C VAL A 201 4.65 1.58 15.66
N ILE A 202 3.55 0.89 15.95
CA ILE A 202 2.26 1.55 16.18
C ILE A 202 2.31 2.41 17.44
N LYS A 203 2.88 1.89 18.53
CA LYS A 203 3.01 2.62 19.79
C LYS A 203 3.79 3.92 19.59
N ASN A 204 4.94 3.85 18.91
CA ASN A 204 5.78 5.01 18.65
C ASN A 204 5.11 6.02 17.70
N ALA A 205 4.44 5.54 16.65
CA ALA A 205 3.68 6.38 15.74
C ALA A 205 2.58 7.15 16.50
N LYS A 206 1.81 6.47 17.35
CA LYS A 206 0.76 7.09 18.19
C LYS A 206 1.32 8.19 19.10
N VAL A 207 2.44 7.91 19.76
CA VAL A 207 3.10 8.89 20.64
C VAL A 207 3.61 10.09 19.84
N GLY A 208 4.26 9.86 18.70
CA GLY A 208 4.74 10.92 17.81
C GLY A 208 3.60 11.80 17.29
N MET A 209 2.52 11.20 16.79
CA MET A 209 1.36 11.93 16.26
C MET A 209 0.70 12.75 17.35
N LYS A 210 0.50 12.19 18.55
CA LYS A 210 -0.07 12.94 19.68
C LYS A 210 0.78 14.17 19.99
N LYS A 211 2.12 14.04 20.03
CA LYS A 211 3.01 15.19 20.26
C LYS A 211 2.91 16.23 19.14
N ALA A 212 2.97 15.80 17.88
CA ALA A 212 2.91 16.69 16.73
C ALA A 212 1.59 17.47 16.68
N LEU A 213 0.45 16.80 16.90
CA LEU A 213 -0.87 17.45 16.87
C LEU A 213 -1.07 18.41 18.05
N LEU A 214 -0.62 18.05 19.26
CA LEU A 214 -0.76 18.91 20.44
C LEU A 214 0.04 20.20 20.33
N GLN A 215 1.18 20.16 19.66
CA GLN A 215 2.09 21.31 19.53
C GLN A 215 2.03 21.95 18.15
N ASN A 216 1.12 21.48 17.29
CA ASN A 216 1.01 21.89 15.89
C ASN A 216 2.37 21.89 15.15
N ASN A 217 3.16 20.82 15.33
CA ASN A 217 4.53 20.73 14.85
C ASN A 217 4.87 19.32 14.36
N ASP A 218 4.77 19.11 13.04
CA ASP A 218 5.07 17.84 12.37
C ASP A 218 6.48 17.32 12.67
N SER A 219 7.47 18.21 12.88
CA SER A 219 8.86 17.81 13.14
C SER A 219 8.98 16.93 14.39
N LEU A 220 8.07 17.07 15.36
CA LEU A 220 8.04 16.23 16.56
C LEU A 220 7.66 14.78 16.25
N PHE A 221 6.85 14.55 15.21
CA PHE A 221 6.55 13.20 14.75
C PHE A 221 7.83 12.53 14.24
N TRP A 222 8.57 13.23 13.37
CA TRP A 222 9.80 12.72 12.75
C TRP A 222 10.93 12.55 13.76
N GLN A 223 11.11 13.48 14.70
CA GLN A 223 12.07 13.33 15.80
C GLN A 223 11.79 12.10 16.66
N LYS A 224 10.51 11.78 16.89
CA LYS A 224 10.12 10.59 17.67
C LYS A 224 10.25 9.31 16.85
N ASN A 225 10.10 9.39 15.54
CA ASN A 225 10.03 8.26 14.63
C ASN A 225 11.02 8.41 13.45
N PRO A 226 12.34 8.56 13.70
CA PRO A 226 13.30 8.86 12.64
C PRO A 226 13.33 7.76 11.58
N ASN A 227 13.17 6.49 11.98
CA ASN A 227 13.21 5.35 11.06
C ASN A 227 11.93 5.17 10.22
N PHE A 228 10.89 5.99 10.43
CA PHE A 228 9.67 5.96 9.59
C PHE A 228 9.87 6.64 8.25
N LYS A 229 10.95 7.41 8.09
CA LYS A 229 11.39 7.99 6.84
C LYS A 229 12.83 7.55 6.62
N GLN A 230 13.08 6.86 5.52
CA GLN A 230 14.42 6.41 5.17
C GLN A 230 14.69 6.72 3.71
N GLU A 231 15.92 7.10 3.42
CA GLU A 231 16.41 7.22 2.06
C GLU A 231 17.15 5.94 1.72
N ILE A 232 16.73 5.31 0.63
CA ILE A 232 17.34 4.11 0.07
C ILE A 232 17.86 4.46 -1.33
N ASN A 233 18.82 3.69 -1.82
CA ASN A 233 19.41 3.71 -3.17
C ASN A 233 18.82 4.73 -4.18
N ASP A 234 19.69 5.51 -4.83
CA ASP A 234 19.34 6.39 -5.95
C ASP A 234 18.26 7.45 -5.62
N ASN A 235 18.32 8.04 -4.43
CA ASN A 235 17.44 9.12 -3.95
C ASN A 235 15.96 8.73 -3.71
N VAL A 236 15.64 7.44 -3.64
CA VAL A 236 14.28 6.97 -3.33
C VAL A 236 14.01 7.12 -1.83
N LYS A 237 12.94 7.82 -1.48
CA LYS A 237 12.52 7.98 -0.07
C LYS A 237 11.37 7.03 0.24
N VAL A 238 11.57 6.19 1.25
CA VAL A 238 10.57 5.26 1.77
C VAL A 238 10.02 5.76 3.09
N TYR A 239 8.70 5.83 3.13
CA TYR A 239 7.91 6.17 4.30
C TYR A 239 7.14 4.95 4.79
N LEU A 240 7.11 4.75 6.10
CA LEU A 240 6.25 3.73 6.71
C LEU A 240 4.92 4.34 7.13
N ASN A 241 3.84 3.85 6.54
CA ASN A 241 2.49 4.11 7.02
C ASN A 241 1.96 2.98 7.92
N ILE A 242 1.06 3.35 8.83
CA ILE A 242 0.40 2.41 9.75
C ILE A 242 -0.76 1.75 9.01
N ASN A 243 -0.94 0.45 9.16
CA ASN A 243 -2.04 -0.28 8.52
C ASN A 243 -3.41 0.07 9.15
N THR A 244 -4.48 0.08 8.33
CA THR A 244 -5.87 0.31 8.77
C THR A 244 -6.47 -0.80 9.64
N ARG A 245 -5.95 -2.03 9.54
CA ARG A 245 -6.53 -3.25 10.13
C ARG A 245 -6.42 -3.35 11.64
N LEU A 246 -5.48 -2.63 12.26
CA LEU A 246 -5.35 -2.62 13.71
C LEU A 246 -6.32 -1.60 14.27
N LYS A 247 -6.96 -1.91 15.42
CA LYS A 247 -7.94 -1.03 16.09
C LYS A 247 -7.33 0.37 16.29
N ASN A 248 -7.52 1.21 15.28
CA ASN A 248 -7.09 2.59 15.28
C ASN A 248 -8.13 3.31 16.12
N GLY A 249 -7.94 3.32 17.44
CA GLY A 249 -8.77 4.07 18.37
C GLY A 249 -8.96 5.51 17.88
N LYS A 250 -10.11 6.11 18.17
CA LYS A 250 -10.28 7.54 17.95
C LYS A 250 -9.19 8.24 18.77
N MET A 251 -8.45 9.15 18.16
CA MET A 251 -7.49 9.95 18.94
C MET A 251 -8.26 10.88 19.86
N THR A 252 -7.72 11.10 21.04
CA THR A 252 -8.17 12.16 21.92
C THR A 252 -7.03 13.13 22.20
N ASP A 253 -7.34 14.41 22.26
CA ASP A 253 -6.39 15.43 22.72
C ASP A 253 -6.17 15.31 24.25
N ASN A 254 -5.42 16.25 24.84
CA ASN A 254 -5.17 16.28 26.28
C ASN A 254 -6.42 16.60 27.11
N ASN A 255 -7.50 17.04 26.48
CA ASN A 255 -8.80 17.35 27.10
C ASN A 255 -9.83 16.22 26.85
N ASN A 256 -9.38 15.06 26.36
CA ASN A 256 -10.24 13.95 25.93
C ASN A 256 -11.19 14.27 24.75
N VAL A 257 -10.95 15.36 24.01
CA VAL A 257 -11.71 15.71 22.80
C VAL A 257 -11.32 14.78 21.67
N LYS A 258 -12.31 14.14 21.04
CA LYS A 258 -12.09 13.25 19.90
C LYS A 258 -11.56 14.05 18.71
N LEU A 259 -10.38 13.67 18.20
CA LEU A 259 -9.91 14.18 16.93
C LEU A 259 -10.76 13.62 15.78
N GLU A 260 -10.85 14.40 14.71
CA GLU A 260 -11.69 14.13 13.56
C GLU A 260 -11.21 12.90 12.78
N LYS A 261 -9.88 12.78 12.59
CA LYS A 261 -9.28 11.72 11.77
C LYS A 261 -8.70 10.58 12.63
N ARG A 262 -8.39 9.46 11.98
CA ARG A 262 -7.76 8.29 12.62
C ARG A 262 -6.24 8.35 12.47
N TYR A 263 -5.52 7.57 13.28
CA TYR A 263 -4.06 7.44 13.20
C TYR A 263 -3.54 7.12 11.79
N PHE A 264 -4.22 6.24 11.04
CA PHE A 264 -3.90 5.97 9.64
C PHE A 264 -3.86 7.25 8.80
N THR A 265 -4.96 8.02 8.84
CA THR A 265 -5.15 9.20 8.01
C THR A 265 -4.16 10.29 8.40
N TYR A 266 -3.98 10.54 9.70
CA TYR A 266 -3.02 11.52 10.20
C TYR A 266 -1.58 11.17 9.81
N ASN A 267 -1.19 9.90 9.90
CA ASN A 267 0.17 9.51 9.53
C ASN A 267 0.40 9.67 8.02
N LEU A 268 -0.58 9.28 7.19
CA LEU A 268 -0.51 9.50 5.74
C LEU A 268 -0.42 11.00 5.39
N GLU A 269 -1.18 11.83 6.08
CA GLU A 269 -1.18 13.28 5.92
C GLU A 269 0.17 13.91 6.32
N LEU A 270 0.77 13.46 7.42
CA LEU A 270 2.12 13.87 7.82
C LEU A 270 3.17 13.50 6.78
N ILE A 271 3.10 12.27 6.25
CA ILE A 271 3.98 11.79 5.18
C ILE A 271 3.84 12.68 3.94
N LEU A 272 2.62 12.88 3.45
CA LEU A 272 2.38 13.64 2.22
C LEU A 272 2.75 15.12 2.38
N ARG A 273 2.54 15.73 3.56
CA ARG A 273 3.04 17.09 3.85
C ARG A 273 4.57 17.17 3.84
N ASP A 274 5.26 16.16 4.39
CA ASP A 274 6.73 16.09 4.33
C ASP A 274 7.22 15.98 2.88
N VAL A 275 6.54 15.17 2.06
CA VAL A 275 6.83 15.06 0.63
C VAL A 275 6.62 16.40 -0.09
N LEU A 276 5.52 17.11 0.11
CA LEU A 276 5.30 18.44 -0.50
C LEU A 276 6.41 19.43 -0.13
N LYS A 277 6.87 19.42 1.13
CA LYS A 277 7.99 20.28 1.58
C LYS A 277 9.29 19.95 0.84
N LEU A 278 9.57 18.68 0.56
CA LEU A 278 10.78 18.25 -0.16
C LEU A 278 10.79 18.73 -1.62
N TYR A 279 9.62 18.84 -2.26
CA TYR A 279 9.49 19.25 -3.66
C TYR A 279 9.16 20.75 -3.82
N GLY A 280 9.35 21.56 -2.77
CA GLY A 280 9.17 23.02 -2.86
C GLY A 280 7.72 23.48 -3.08
N ALA A 281 6.74 22.58 -2.96
CA ALA A 281 5.33 22.92 -3.02
C ALA A 281 4.95 23.69 -1.75
N SER A 282 5.10 25.01 -1.81
CA SER A 282 5.06 25.93 -0.66
C SER A 282 3.65 26.14 -0.08
N ASN A 283 2.63 25.50 -0.66
CA ASN A 283 1.22 25.63 -0.27
C ASN A 283 0.69 24.34 0.39
N ALA A 284 1.48 23.68 1.26
CA ALA A 284 0.92 22.62 2.09
C ALA A 284 -0.14 23.24 3.03
N PRO A 285 -1.41 22.80 2.99
CA PRO A 285 -2.44 23.33 3.88
C PRO A 285 -2.00 23.13 5.34
N SER A 286 -1.99 24.22 6.09
CA SER A 286 -1.72 24.21 7.53
C SER A 286 -2.76 23.34 8.23
N VAL A 287 -2.32 22.57 9.24
CA VAL A 287 -3.24 21.83 10.13
C VAL A 287 -4.25 22.84 10.67
N SER A 288 -5.53 22.69 10.29
CA SER A 288 -6.60 23.45 10.93
C SER A 288 -6.54 23.16 12.42
N PRO A 289 -6.41 24.18 13.29
CA PRO A 289 -6.43 23.96 14.72
C PRO A 289 -7.73 23.23 15.05
N VAL A 290 -7.63 22.24 15.95
CA VAL A 290 -8.78 21.52 16.50
C VAL A 290 -9.81 22.57 16.89
N GLY A 291 -10.87 22.67 16.09
CA GLY A 291 -11.96 23.59 16.36
C GLY A 291 -12.50 23.25 17.73
N LYS A 292 -12.26 24.13 18.71
CA LYS A 292 -13.00 24.13 19.96
C LYS A 292 -14.45 24.43 19.59
N LYS A 293 -15.26 23.37 19.44
CA LYS A 293 -16.71 23.46 19.56
C LYS A 293 -17.09 23.19 20.99
#